data_AF-A0A949N7X1-F1
#
_entry.id   AF-A0A949N7X1-F1
#
_cell.length_a   1.000
_cell.length_b   1.000
_cell.length_c   1.000
_cell.angle_alpha   90.00
_cell.angle_beta   90.00
_cell.angle_gamma   90.00
#
_symmetry.space_group_name_H-M   'P 1'
#
loop_
_entity.id
_entity.type
_entity.pdbx_description
1 polymer ?
#
loop_
_entity_poly.entity_id
_entity_poly.type
_entity_poly.pdbx_seq_one_letter_code
_entity_poly.pdbx_strand_id
1 'polypeptide(L)'
;SYPVVSAEGMISMNPGIIIELVMPGSAGDLTDKEILKDWTSMRSVEAVRNGRVYILRKDYAHIPGPRFIFLLEDMVEVIRGVEK
;
A
#
# COMPACT_ATOMS: atom_id res chain seq x y z
N SER A 1 -16.15 12.91 0.50
CA SER A 1 -16.19 11.75 -0.41
C SER A 1 -14.95 11.81 -1.27
N TYR A 2 -14.16 10.75 -1.31
CA TYR A 2 -13.01 10.63 -2.23
C TYR A 2 -13.43 9.79 -3.43
N PRO A 3 -12.88 10.03 -4.64
CA PRO A 3 -13.19 9.22 -5.80
C PRO A 3 -12.72 7.78 -5.58
N VAL A 4 -13.59 6.81 -5.89
CA VAL A 4 -13.22 5.40 -5.92
C VAL A 4 -12.55 5.11 -7.25
N VAL A 5 -11.37 4.49 -7.21
CA VAL A 5 -10.66 4.05 -8.42
C VAL A 5 -11.18 2.68 -8.84
N SER A 6 -11.60 2.54 -10.10
CA SER A 6 -12.01 1.25 -10.65
C SER A 6 -10.81 0.37 -11.00
N ALA A 7 -11.05 -0.92 -11.28
CA ALA A 7 -9.99 -1.82 -11.73
C ALA A 7 -9.38 -1.36 -13.06
N GLU A 8 -10.20 -0.89 -14.01
CA GLU A 8 -9.76 -0.31 -15.28
C GLU A 8 -8.95 0.96 -15.06
N GLY A 9 -9.37 1.81 -14.11
CA GLY A 9 -8.62 3.00 -13.71
C GLY A 9 -7.25 2.66 -13.14
N MET A 10 -7.17 1.62 -12.30
CA MET A 10 -5.90 1.11 -11.75
C MET A 10 -4.96 0.60 -12.85
N ILE A 11 -5.49 -0.17 -13.80
CA ILE A 11 -4.73 -0.67 -14.96
C ILE A 11 -4.26 0.48 -15.84
N SER A 12 -5.11 1.48 -16.08
CA SER A 12 -4.76 2.64 -16.90
C SER A 12 -3.73 3.56 -16.23
N MET A 13 -3.78 3.75 -14.91
CA MET A 13 -2.75 4.50 -14.17
C MET A 13 -1.43 3.75 -14.13
N ASN A 14 -1.47 2.41 -14.13
CA ASN A 14 -0.33 1.51 -14.12
C ASN A 14 0.80 1.96 -13.16
N PRO A 15 0.53 2.07 -11.84
CA PRO A 15 1.52 2.53 -10.89
C PRO A 15 2.74 1.60 -10.83
N GLY A 16 3.93 2.19 -10.67
CA GLY A 16 5.18 1.45 -10.41
C GLY A 16 5.37 1.02 -8.95
N ILE A 17 4.58 1.58 -8.02
CA ILE A 17 4.57 1.26 -6.58
C ILE A 17 3.14 1.36 -6.07
N ILE A 18 2.72 0.40 -5.24
CA ILE A 18 1.47 0.48 -4.46
C ILE A 18 1.84 0.45 -2.97
N ILE A 19 1.27 1.38 -2.21
CA ILE A 19 1.41 1.46 -0.75
C ILE A 19 0.00 1.25 -0.16
N GLU A 20 -0.20 0.10 0.47
CA GLU A 20 -1.45 -0.27 1.12
C GLU A 20 -1.38 0.13 2.61
N LEU A 21 -2.28 1.02 3.04
CA LEU A 21 -2.29 1.51 4.42
C LEU A 21 -3.28 0.69 5.23
N VAL A 22 -2.77 0.00 6.27
CA VAL A 22 -3.59 -0.88 7.09
C VAL A 22 -3.60 -0.39 8.54
N MET A 23 -4.78 -0.11 9.07
CA MET A 23 -4.92 0.26 10.46
C MET A 23 -4.79 -0.99 11.35
N PRO A 24 -3.85 -1.00 12.32
CA PRO A 24 -3.73 -2.12 13.26
C PRO A 24 -5.07 -2.37 13.98
N GLY A 25 -5.50 -3.63 14.03
CA GLY A 25 -6.76 -4.04 14.67
C GLY A 25 -8.04 -3.76 13.88
N SER A 26 -7.99 -3.17 12.67
CA SER A 26 -9.20 -2.91 11.86
C SER A 26 -9.48 -3.96 10.79
N ALA A 27 -8.44 -4.67 10.34
CA ALA A 27 -8.51 -5.56 9.19
C ALA A 27 -8.86 -7.00 9.57
N GLY A 28 -9.79 -7.22 10.51
CA GLY A 28 -10.33 -8.55 10.85
C GLY A 28 -9.30 -9.66 11.06
N ASP A 29 -8.11 -9.33 11.59
CA ASP A 29 -6.93 -10.21 11.74
C ASP A 29 -6.25 -10.71 10.46
N LEU A 30 -6.57 -10.14 9.28
CA LEU A 30 -5.87 -10.46 8.04
C LEU A 30 -4.38 -10.13 8.15
N THR A 31 -3.56 -11.13 7.84
CA THR A 31 -2.11 -11.01 7.71
C THR A 31 -1.73 -10.22 6.46
N ASP A 32 -0.54 -9.63 6.45
CA ASP A 32 -0.04 -8.90 5.27
C ASP A 32 0.03 -9.80 4.02
N LYS A 33 0.28 -11.10 4.20
CA LYS A 33 0.27 -12.09 3.12
C LYS A 33 -1.12 -12.27 2.50
N GLU A 34 -2.17 -12.26 3.32
CA GLU A 34 -3.55 -12.37 2.83
C GLU A 34 -3.94 -11.12 2.05
N ILE A 35 -3.59 -9.93 2.55
CA ILE A 35 -3.83 -8.66 1.83
C ILE A 35 -3.08 -8.64 0.49
N LEU A 36 -1.82 -9.07 0.47
CA LEU A 36 -1.03 -9.17 -0.76
C LEU A 36 -1.61 -10.16 -1.76
N LYS A 37 -2.33 -11.20 -1.30
CA LYS A 37 -2.99 -12.18 -2.17
C LYS A 37 -4.07 -11.52 -3.02
N ASP A 38 -4.81 -10.55 -2.50
CA ASP A 38 -5.89 -9.88 -3.24
C ASP A 38 -5.35 -9.11 -4.46
N TRP A 39 -4.17 -8.51 -4.31
CA TRP A 39 -3.46 -7.82 -5.38
C TRP A 39 -3.00 -8.76 -6.50
N THR A 40 -2.84 -10.07 -6.25
CA THR A 40 -2.38 -11.03 -7.27
C THR A 40 -3.30 -11.15 -8.48
N SER A 41 -4.55 -10.70 -8.37
CA SER A 41 -5.50 -10.63 -9.49
C SER A 41 -5.16 -9.54 -10.52
N MET A 42 -4.39 -8.53 -10.14
CA MET A 42 -4.04 -7.36 -10.95
C MET A 42 -2.63 -7.45 -11.56
N ARG A 43 -2.19 -8.64 -12.00
CA ARG A 43 -0.82 -8.85 -12.54
C ARG A 43 -0.46 -7.99 -13.76
N SER A 44 -1.43 -7.38 -14.43
CA SER A 44 -1.19 -6.44 -15.53
C SER A 44 -0.62 -5.10 -15.05
N VAL A 45 -0.81 -4.77 -13.77
CA VAL A 45 -0.26 -3.55 -13.15
C VAL A 45 1.22 -3.76 -12.82
N GLU A 46 2.05 -2.79 -13.19
CA GLU A 46 3.51 -2.85 -13.04
C GLU A 46 3.95 -3.13 -11.60
N ALA A 47 3.41 -2.40 -10.62
CA ALA A 47 3.71 -2.62 -9.21
C ALA A 47 3.46 -4.07 -8.78
N VAL A 48 2.31 -4.63 -9.16
CA VAL A 48 1.92 -6.00 -8.79
C VAL A 48 2.84 -7.02 -9.46
N ARG A 49 3.07 -6.86 -10.78
CA ARG A 49 3.94 -7.75 -11.56
C ARG A 49 5.35 -7.81 -10.98
N ASN A 50 5.86 -6.68 -10.51
CA ASN A 50 7.22 -6.54 -10.01
C ASN A 50 7.33 -6.74 -8.48
N GLY A 51 6.26 -7.14 -7.80
CA GLY A 51 6.26 -7.35 -6.35
C GLY A 51 6.44 -6.07 -5.52
N ARG A 52 6.11 -4.90 -6.09
CA ARG A 52 6.21 -3.57 -5.46
C ARG A 52 4.90 -3.11 -4.84
N VAL A 53 4.25 -4.02 -4.13
CA VAL A 53 3.07 -3.75 -3.29
C VAL A 53 3.52 -3.85 -1.83
N TYR A 54 3.51 -2.73 -1.13
CA TYR A 54 4.03 -2.63 0.23
C TYR A 54 2.88 -2.39 1.21
N ILE A 55 2.83 -3.20 2.27
CA ILE A 55 1.85 -3.04 3.34
C ILE A 55 2.45 -2.16 4.44
N LEU A 56 1.87 -0.99 4.70
CA LEU A 56 2.20 -0.15 5.84
C LEU A 56 1.13 -0.32 6.92
N ARG A 57 1.35 -1.30 7.79
CA ARG A 57 0.49 -1.55 8.96
C ARG A 57 0.93 -0.75 10.17
N LYS A 58 0.59 0.53 10.20
CA LYS A 58 1.07 1.48 11.22
C LYS A 58 -0.08 2.31 11.78
N ASP A 59 -0.13 2.45 13.10
CA ASP A 59 -1.17 3.22 13.79
C ASP A 59 -1.12 4.73 13.47
N TYR A 60 0.05 5.22 13.01
CA TYR A 60 0.26 6.59 12.57
C TYR A 60 -0.09 6.86 11.09
N ALA A 61 -0.46 5.85 10.30
CA ALA A 61 -0.75 6.02 8.88
C ALA A 61 -2.13 6.65 8.59
N HIS A 62 -3.09 6.49 9.50
CA HIS A 62 -4.49 6.91 9.30
C HIS A 62 -4.90 8.14 10.11
N ILE A 63 -4.19 8.40 11.23
CA ILE A 63 -4.48 9.54 12.11
C ILE A 63 -3.25 10.46 12.09
N PRO A 64 -3.26 11.51 11.27
CA PRO A 64 -2.12 12.41 11.14
C PRO A 64 -2.00 13.28 12.41
N GLY A 65 -1.06 12.91 13.26
CA GLY A 65 -0.62 13.71 14.41
C GLY A 65 0.86 14.09 14.28
N PRO A 66 1.53 14.47 15.39
CA PRO A 66 2.96 14.77 15.38
C PRO A 66 3.85 13.66 14.80
N ARG A 67 3.35 12.42 14.78
CA ARG A 67 3.99 11.22 14.26
C ARG A 67 3.93 11.07 12.74
N PHE A 68 3.37 12.03 11.99
CA PHE A 68 3.32 11.96 10.52
C PHE A 68 4.72 11.88 9.88
N ILE A 69 5.75 12.37 10.58
CA ILE A 69 7.15 12.24 10.14
C ILE A 69 7.54 10.77 9.94
N PHE A 70 7.07 9.87 10.80
CA PHE A 70 7.35 8.43 10.65
C PHE A 70 6.69 7.84 9.39
N LEU A 71 5.51 8.33 9.01
CA LEU A 71 4.88 7.93 7.75
C LEU A 71 5.72 8.40 6.55
N LEU A 72 6.27 9.62 6.60
CA LEU A 72 7.13 10.13 5.53
C LEU A 72 8.42 9.30 5.41
N GLU A 73 9.04 8.93 6.54
CA GLU A 73 10.22 8.08 6.57
C GLU A 73 9.93 6.70 5.95
N ASP A 74 8.84 6.03 6.36
CA ASP A 74 8.42 4.76 5.77
C ASP A 74 8.16 4.88 4.26
N MET A 75 7.49 5.96 3.81
CA MET A 75 7.25 6.19 2.38
C MET A 75 8.56 6.39 1.61
N VAL A 76 9.53 7.08 2.17
CA VAL A 76 10.85 7.28 1.55
C VAL A 76 11.59 5.95 1.41
N GLU A 77 11.57 5.09 2.44
CA GLU A 77 12.15 3.74 2.39
C GLU A 77 11.54 2.93 1.24
N VAL A 78 10.21 2.89 1.16
CA VAL A 78 9.46 2.17 0.11
C VAL A 78 9.76 2.72 -1.28
N ILE A 79 9.72 4.04 -1.46
CA ILE A 79 9.90 4.67 -2.78
C ILE A 79 11.31 4.45 -3.32
N ARG A 80 12.32 4.57 -2.45
CA ARG A 80 13.73 4.37 -2.82
C ARG A 80 14.10 2.90 -3.02
N GLY A 81 13.27 1.97 -2.54
CA GLY A 81 13.55 0.53 -2.63
C GLY A 81 14.71 0.10 -1.73
N VAL A 82 14.88 0.76 -0.58
CA VAL A 82 15.89 0.35 0.40
C VAL A 82 15.33 -0.86 1.15
N GLU A 83 15.80 -2.05 0.82
CA GLU A 83 15.45 -3.27 1.55
C GLU A 83 15.97 -3.18 3.00
N LYS A 84 15.16 -3.65 3.96
CA LYS A 84 15.60 -3.92 5.35
C LYS A 84 16.25 -5.29 5.46
#